data_AF-X1D4F7-F1
#
_entry.id   AF-X1D4F7-F1
#
_cell.length_a   1.000
_cell.length_b   1.000
_cell.length_c   1.000
_cell.angle_alpha   90.00
_cell.angle_beta   90.00
_cell.angle_gamma   90.00
#
_symmetry.space_group_name_H-M   'P 1'
#
loop_
_entity.id
_entity.type
_entity.pdbx_description
1 polymer ?
#
loop_
_entity_poly.entity_id
_entity_poly.type
_entity_poly.pdbx_seq_one_letter_code
_entity_poly.pdbx_strand_id
1 'polypeptide(L)'
;MSEMARPYQKANIPGPEMGTSVSDPMVMANLIKTPKKRVFVIGAESLSWELGGKKVADYFIEIANKIDCHVVSTGHAYSYLNDKIADNKLYDMSLINI
;
A
#
# COMPACT_ATOMS: atom_id res chain seq x y z
N MET A 1 -5.24 -27.18 11.35
CA MET A 1 -5.37 -25.88 12.04
C MET A 1 -3.96 -25.37 12.31
N SER A 2 -3.38 -24.62 11.36
CA SER A 2 -2.06 -24.01 11.55
C SER A 2 -2.20 -22.79 12.44
N GLU A 3 -1.32 -22.65 13.42
CA GLU A 3 -1.23 -21.49 14.31
C GLU A 3 -1.16 -20.20 13.48
N MET A 4 -2.25 -19.42 13.49
CA MET A 4 -2.20 -18.02 13.07
C MET A 4 -1.30 -17.32 14.08
N ALA A 5 -0.09 -16.94 13.66
CA ALA A 5 0.79 -16.05 14.41
C ALA A 5 -0.04 -14.85 14.88
N ARG A 6 -0.33 -14.76 16.17
CA ARG A 6 -1.03 -13.61 16.75
C ARG A 6 0.00 -12.49 16.87
N PRO A 7 -0.12 -11.37 16.17
CA PRO A 7 0.91 -10.32 16.11
C PRO A 7 1.16 -9.55 17.43
N TYR A 8 0.59 -9.99 18.56
CA TYR A 8 0.35 -9.17 19.74
C TYR A 8 1.47 -9.08 20.77
N GLN A 9 2.70 -9.51 20.46
CA GLN A 9 3.67 -9.74 21.54
C GLN A 9 4.78 -8.71 21.77
N LYS A 10 4.88 -7.58 21.03
CA LYS A 10 6.01 -6.67 21.31
C LYS A 10 5.80 -5.17 21.38
N ALA A 11 4.85 -4.55 20.69
CA ALA A 11 4.60 -3.11 20.89
C ALA A 11 3.37 -2.65 20.11
N ASN A 12 2.21 -2.49 20.76
CA ASN A 12 1.23 -1.47 20.39
C ASN A 12 0.07 -1.41 21.42
N ILE A 13 -0.42 -0.22 21.81
CA ILE A 13 -1.80 -0.07 22.35
C ILE A 13 -2.66 0.70 21.32
N PRO A 14 -3.16 0.04 20.26
CA PRO A 14 -4.37 0.36 19.56
C PRO A 14 -5.46 -0.61 20.05
N GLY A 15 -6.73 -0.21 19.94
CA GLY A 15 -7.88 -0.91 20.54
C GLY A 15 -8.05 -2.38 20.12
N PRO A 16 -9.11 -3.06 20.63
CA PRO A 16 -9.30 -4.51 20.47
C PRO A 16 -9.54 -4.96 19.02
N GLU A 17 -9.77 -4.03 18.09
CA GLU A 17 -10.06 -4.34 16.70
C GLU A 17 -8.79 -4.34 15.85
N MET A 18 -8.52 -5.48 15.20
CA MET A 18 -7.44 -5.62 14.23
C MET A 18 -7.96 -5.49 12.81
N GLY A 19 -7.06 -5.09 11.90
CA GLY A 19 -7.28 -5.30 10.48
C GLY A 19 -7.47 -6.79 10.19
N THR A 20 -8.47 -7.12 9.38
CA THR A 20 -8.69 -8.49 8.91
C THR A 20 -7.81 -8.76 7.69
N SER A 21 -7.04 -9.84 7.73
CA SER A 21 -6.25 -10.29 6.57
C SER A 21 -7.17 -10.80 5.46
N VAL A 22 -6.95 -10.32 4.23
CA VAL A 22 -7.65 -10.79 3.03
C VAL A 22 -6.69 -11.66 2.22
N SER A 23 -6.92 -12.98 2.21
CA SER A 23 -6.10 -13.95 1.48
C SER A 23 -6.60 -14.22 0.05
N ASP A 24 -7.90 -14.04 -0.20
CA ASP A 24 -8.49 -14.25 -1.52
C ASP A 24 -8.28 -13.00 -2.41
N PRO A 25 -7.54 -13.10 -3.52
CA PRO A 25 -7.33 -11.98 -4.44
C PRO A 25 -8.63 -11.47 -5.07
N MET A 26 -9.65 -12.32 -5.22
CA MET A 26 -10.95 -11.91 -5.79
C MET A 26 -11.70 -10.96 -4.87
N VAL A 27 -11.62 -11.17 -3.55
CA VAL A 27 -12.20 -10.26 -2.56
C VAL A 27 -11.56 -8.89 -2.65
N MET A 28 -10.22 -8.82 -2.71
CA MET A 28 -9.49 -7.57 -2.84
C MET A 28 -9.77 -6.87 -4.18
N ALA A 29 -9.81 -7.62 -5.28
CA ALA A 29 -10.13 -7.08 -6.60
C ALA A 29 -11.54 -6.46 -6.64
N ASN A 30 -12.53 -7.12 -6.03
CA ASN A 30 -13.90 -6.59 -5.95
C ASN A 30 -13.98 -5.33 -5.06
N LEU A 31 -13.23 -5.30 -3.96
CA LEU A 31 -13.13 -4.11 -3.10
C LEU A 31 -12.56 -2.91 -3.88
N ILE A 32 -11.46 -3.14 -4.60
CA ILE A 32 -10.81 -2.12 -5.43
C ILE A 32 -11.70 -1.71 -6.61
N LYS A 33 -12.52 -2.58 -7.19
CA LYS A 33 -13.44 -2.23 -8.30
C LYS A 33 -14.69 -1.46 -7.86
N THR A 34 -15.06 -1.52 -6.58
CA THR A 34 -16.27 -0.85 -6.04
C THR A 34 -16.21 0.65 -6.30
N PRO A 35 -17.26 1.33 -6.83
CA PRO A 35 -17.23 2.73 -7.25
C PRO A 35 -17.15 3.72 -6.07
N LYS A 36 -16.01 3.75 -5.39
CA LYS A 36 -15.66 4.65 -4.30
C LYS A 36 -14.46 5.50 -4.74
N LYS A 37 -14.38 6.72 -4.23
CA LYS A 37 -13.15 7.51 -4.32
C LYS A 37 -12.09 6.82 -3.45
N ARG A 38 -10.92 6.55 -4.02
CA ARG A 38 -9.85 5.78 -3.37
C ARG A 38 -8.58 6.61 -3.29
N VAL A 39 -7.90 6.45 -2.18
CA VAL A 39 -6.52 6.90 -1.99
C VAL A 39 -5.67 5.66 -1.82
N PHE A 40 -4.63 5.53 -2.63
CA PHE A 40 -3.69 4.43 -2.53
C PHE A 40 -2.36 4.96 -1.95
N VAL A 41 -2.06 4.56 -0.72
CA VAL A 41 -0.86 5.02 -0.02
C VAL A 41 0.28 4.03 -0.26
N ILE A 42 1.41 4.52 -0.79
CA ILE A 42 2.62 3.73 -1.04
C ILE A 42 3.74 4.26 -0.15
N GLY A 43 4.17 3.43 0.80
CA GLY A 43 5.24 3.77 1.74
C GLY A 43 6.62 3.30 1.29
N ALA A 44 7.65 3.91 1.88
CA ALA A 44 9.05 3.63 1.56
C ALA A 44 9.49 2.17 1.77
N GLU A 45 8.88 1.44 2.72
CA GLU A 45 9.17 0.02 2.97
C GLU A 45 8.89 -0.87 1.74
N SER A 46 7.97 -0.45 0.86
CA SER A 46 7.70 -1.14 -0.41
C SER A 46 8.91 -1.19 -1.36
N LEU A 47 9.92 -0.34 -1.14
CA LEU A 47 11.17 -0.34 -1.89
C LEU A 47 12.22 -1.33 -1.35
N SER A 48 12.00 -1.84 -0.14
CA SER A 48 12.91 -2.75 0.57
C SER A 48 12.57 -4.23 0.35
N TRP A 49 11.31 -4.54 0.08
CA TRP A 49 10.85 -5.91 -0.11
C TRP A 49 10.78 -6.28 -1.59
N GLU A 50 11.07 -7.55 -1.87
CA GLU A 50 10.94 -8.12 -3.20
C GLU A 50 9.91 -9.26 -3.20
N LEU A 51 9.15 -9.33 -4.30
CA LEU A 51 8.23 -10.39 -4.60
C LEU A 51 8.47 -10.80 -6.05
N GLY A 52 8.72 -12.09 -6.31
CA GLY A 52 8.93 -12.57 -7.67
C GLY A 52 10.08 -11.87 -8.44
N GLY A 53 11.11 -11.40 -7.74
CA GLY A 53 12.27 -10.70 -8.32
C GLY A 53 12.00 -9.25 -8.73
N LYS A 54 10.85 -8.68 -8.35
CA LYS A 54 10.54 -7.24 -8.50
C LYS A 54 10.34 -6.61 -7.13
N LYS A 55 10.54 -5.30 -7.02
CA LYS A 55 10.19 -4.59 -5.78
C LYS A 55 8.69 -4.64 -5.58
N VAL A 56 8.24 -4.73 -4.33
CA VAL A 56 6.80 -4.67 -4.02
C VAL A 56 6.18 -3.37 -4.58
N ALA A 57 6.92 -2.27 -4.57
CA ALA A 57 6.53 -1.01 -5.21
C ALA A 57 6.16 -1.14 -6.69
N ASP A 58 6.83 -2.01 -7.46
CA ASP A 58 6.54 -2.19 -8.89
C ASP A 58 5.13 -2.76 -9.10
N TYR A 59 4.72 -3.71 -8.27
CA TYR A 59 3.34 -4.23 -8.30
C TYR A 59 2.32 -3.15 -7.92
N PHE A 60 2.65 -2.29 -6.96
CA PHE A 60 1.78 -1.17 -6.58
C PHE A 60 1.64 -0.13 -7.70
N ILE A 61 2.73 0.18 -8.41
CA ILE A 61 2.69 1.02 -9.60
C ILE A 61 1.78 0.41 -10.68
N GLU A 62 1.91 -0.90 -10.94
CA GLU A 62 1.06 -1.60 -11.90
C GLU A 62 -0.43 -1.54 -11.52
N ILE A 63 -0.75 -1.65 -10.23
CA ILE A 63 -2.12 -1.52 -9.72
C ILE A 63 -2.61 -0.07 -9.87
N ALA A 64 -1.83 0.90 -9.39
CA ALA A 64 -2.16 2.32 -9.42
C ALA A 64 -2.46 2.83 -10.84
N ASN A 65 -1.71 2.35 -11.83
CA ASN A 65 -1.91 2.72 -13.23
C ASN A 65 -3.15 2.06 -13.87
N LYS A 66 -3.66 0.96 -13.30
CA LYS A 66 -4.86 0.25 -13.79
C LYS A 66 -6.17 0.71 -13.14
N ILE A 67 -6.10 1.43 -12.02
CA ILE A 67 -7.28 1.85 -11.26
C ILE A 67 -7.40 3.37 -11.22
N ASP A 68 -8.63 3.84 -11.07
CA ASP A 68 -8.89 5.26 -10.83
C ASP A 68 -8.73 5.58 -9.33
N CYS A 69 -7.55 6.09 -8.97
CA CYS A 69 -7.23 6.52 -7.61
C CYS A 69 -6.20 7.65 -7.61
N HIS A 70 -6.21 8.43 -6.53
CA HIS A 70 -5.06 9.26 -6.17
C HIS A 70 -4.04 8.41 -5.41
N VAL A 71 -2.76 8.61 -5.70
CA VAL A 71 -1.64 7.92 -5.06
C VAL A 71 -0.95 8.89 -4.12
N VAL A 72 -0.78 8.49 -2.86
CA VAL A 72 -0.01 9.24 -1.88
C VAL A 72 1.27 8.48 -1.60
N SER A 73 2.40 9.10 -1.88
CA SER A 73 3.71 8.57 -1.54
C SER A 73 4.14 9.06 -0.16
N THR A 74 4.74 8.21 0.65
CA THR A 74 5.32 8.62 1.95
C THR A 74 6.81 8.34 2.04
N GLY A 75 7.52 9.19 2.80
CA GLY A 75 8.96 9.04 3.00
C GLY A 75 9.76 9.18 1.70
N HIS A 76 10.76 8.31 1.51
CA HIS A 76 11.62 8.34 0.32
C HIS A 76 11.05 7.51 -0.86
N ALA A 77 9.79 7.09 -0.81
CA ALA A 77 9.14 6.40 -1.93
C ALA A 77 8.95 7.32 -3.14
N TYR A 78 8.83 8.64 -2.92
CA TYR A 78 8.40 9.58 -3.96
C TYR A 78 9.35 9.62 -5.16
N SER A 79 10.66 9.68 -4.91
CA SER A 79 11.68 9.70 -5.96
C SER A 79 11.74 8.42 -6.79
N TYR A 80 11.12 7.33 -6.32
CA TYR A 80 11.01 6.09 -7.07
C TYR A 80 9.73 6.04 -7.93
N LEU A 81 8.70 6.78 -7.52
CA LEU A 81 7.35 6.74 -8.09
C LEU A 81 7.10 7.86 -9.11
N ASN A 82 7.75 9.02 -8.96
CA ASN A 82 7.53 10.23 -9.77
C ASN A 82 7.61 9.98 -11.29
N ASP A 83 8.56 9.17 -11.76
CA ASP A 83 8.73 8.91 -13.20
C ASP A 83 7.83 7.77 -13.71
N LYS A 84 7.03 7.14 -12.83
CA LYS A 84 6.27 5.91 -13.13
C LYS A 84 4.76 6.04 -12.92
N ILE A 85 4.32 7.11 -12.26
CA ILE A 85 2.91 7.44 -12.01
C ILE A 85 2.69 8.85 -12.54
N ALA A 86 1.60 9.07 -13.28
CA ALA A 86 1.29 10.38 -13.84
C ALA A 86 1.24 11.49 -12.78
N ASP A 87 1.83 12.64 -13.08
CA ASP A 87 1.97 13.78 -12.14
C ASP A 87 0.64 14.25 -11.55
N ASN A 88 -0.45 14.17 -12.30
CA ASN A 88 -1.78 14.56 -11.83
C ASN A 88 -2.45 13.54 -10.89
N LYS A 89 -1.79 12.40 -10.64
CA LYS A 89 -2.27 11.33 -9.75
C LYS A 89 -1.39 11.12 -8.52
N LEU A 90 -0.14 11.58 -8.55
CA LEU A 90 0.83 11.34 -7.48
C LEU A 90 0.94 12.57 -6.57
N TYR A 91 0.81 12.33 -5.26
CA TYR A 91 0.97 13.35 -4.23
C TYR A 91 2.08 12.92 -3.27
N ASP A 92 3.02 13.83 -3.00
CA ASP A 92 4.03 13.62 -1.98
C ASP A 92 3.49 13.98 -0.59
N MET A 93 3.59 13.05 0.35
CA MET A 93 3.41 13.30 1.78
C MET A 93 4.79 13.24 2.45
N SER A 94 5.49 14.37 2.39
CA SER A 94 6.76 14.53 3.07
C SER A 94 6.54 14.53 4.60
N LEU A 95 7.33 13.73 5.31
CA LEU A 95 7.31 13.68 6.78
C LEU A 95 7.99 14.90 7.43
N ILE A 96 8.25 15.96 6.67
CA ILE A 96 9.08 17.11 7.06
C ILE A 96 8.39 18.06 8.07
N ASN A 97 7.15 17.81 8.47
CA ASN A 97 6.39 18.69 9.38
C ASN A 97 5.76 17.99 10.60
N ILE A 98 6.49 17.13 11.30
CA ILE A 98 6.24 16.81 12.73
C ILE A 98 7.54 16.96 13.51
#